data_AF-R6YKZ3-F1
#
_entry.id   AF-R6YKZ3-F1
#
_cell.length_a   1.000
_cell.length_b   1.000
_cell.length_c   1.000
_cell.angle_alpha   90.00
_cell.angle_beta   90.00
_cell.angle_gamma   90.00
#
_symmetry.space_group_name_H-M   'P 1'
#
loop_
_entity.id
_entity.type
_entity.pdbx_description
1 polymer ?
#
loop_
_entity_poly.entity_id
_entity_poly.type
_entity_poly.pdbx_seq_one_letter_code
_entity_poly.pdbx_strand_id
1 'polypeptide(L)'
;MDPKAGQDDKPFVFFGIDVIAGLPGETEELFEETYSFLKDRVRPAFIHVFPYSRRPGTVAAGWKDQVKDAVKTERVARLEALCGGLHTAFVERNRGRRSQVLWESDEKDGMMGGYTGNYIRVERPYDPVLVNMVEDITI
;
A
#
# COMPACT_ATOMS: atom_id res chain seq x y z
N MET A 1 26.80 2.70 -25.03
CA MET A 1 25.73 3.72 -24.88
C MET A 1 24.68 3.09 -23.99
N ASP A 2 24.53 3.62 -22.78
CA ASP A 2 23.61 3.06 -21.77
C ASP A 2 22.16 3.40 -22.18
N PRO A 3 21.29 2.41 -22.44
CA PRO A 3 19.92 2.64 -22.92
C PRO A 3 18.98 3.27 -21.88
N LYS A 4 19.50 3.69 -20.71
CA LYS A 4 18.73 4.30 -19.61
C LYS A 4 18.86 5.82 -19.50
N ALA A 5 19.61 6.47 -20.40
CA ALA A 5 19.69 7.93 -20.48
C ALA A 5 18.40 8.50 -21.08
N GLY A 6 17.32 8.50 -20.29
CA GLY A 6 16.00 9.00 -20.71
C GLY A 6 14.84 8.66 -19.78
N GLN A 7 15.08 7.93 -18.69
CA GLN A 7 14.04 7.65 -17.72
C GLN A 7 14.07 8.73 -16.64
N ASP A 8 12.99 9.52 -16.55
CA ASP A 8 12.78 10.55 -15.53
C ASP A 8 13.24 10.01 -14.16
N ASP A 9 14.26 10.65 -13.57
CA ASP A 9 14.90 10.24 -12.30
C ASP A 9 13.98 10.52 -11.09
N LYS A 10 12.76 10.97 -11.36
CA LYS A 10 11.75 11.23 -10.34
C LYS A 10 11.24 9.91 -9.74
N PRO A 11 11.04 9.87 -8.40
CA PRO A 11 10.41 8.74 -7.74
C PRO A 11 9.01 8.47 -8.30
N PHE A 12 8.60 7.19 -8.32
CA PHE A 12 7.20 6.89 -8.62
C PHE A 12 6.31 7.41 -7.50
N VAL A 13 5.17 7.99 -7.88
CA VAL A 13 4.18 8.49 -6.92
C VAL A 13 3.62 7.32 -6.11
N PHE A 14 3.72 7.43 -4.79
CA PHE A 14 2.96 6.59 -3.88
C PHE A 14 1.54 7.14 -3.80
N PHE A 15 0.57 6.35 -4.25
CA PHE A 15 -0.83 6.66 -4.02
C PHE A 15 -1.51 5.48 -3.33
N GLY A 16 -2.17 5.79 -2.22
CA GLY A 16 -2.95 4.85 -1.44
C GLY A 16 -4.45 5.13 -1.58
N ILE A 17 -5.26 4.10 -1.34
CA ILE A 17 -6.72 4.21 -1.36
C ILE A 17 -7.33 3.45 -0.18
N ASP A 18 -8.56 3.80 0.18
CA ASP A 18 -9.36 3.06 1.15
C ASP A 18 -10.45 2.25 0.41
N VAL A 19 -10.64 0.99 0.81
CA VAL A 19 -11.65 0.10 0.23
C VAL A 19 -12.51 -0.50 1.33
N ILE A 20 -13.82 -0.37 1.20
CA ILE A 20 -14.79 -1.04 2.08
C ILE A 20 -15.23 -2.34 1.41
N ALA A 21 -15.01 -3.47 2.08
CA ALA A 21 -15.47 -4.79 1.64
C ALA A 21 -16.77 -5.19 2.33
N GLY A 22 -17.70 -5.77 1.60
CA GLY A 22 -18.94 -6.31 2.15
C GLY A 22 -20.04 -5.27 2.39
N LEU A 23 -20.05 -4.20 1.57
CA LEU A 23 -21.17 -3.26 1.55
C LEU A 23 -22.48 -4.02 1.28
N PRO A 24 -23.64 -3.64 1.88
CA PRO A 24 -24.87 -4.37 1.63
C PRO A 24 -25.22 -4.38 0.13
N GLY A 25 -25.55 -5.55 -0.41
CA GLY A 25 -25.75 -5.78 -1.84
C GLY A 25 -24.50 -6.23 -2.61
N GLU A 26 -23.31 -6.23 -2.01
CA GLU A 26 -22.08 -6.69 -2.67
C GLU A 26 -22.11 -8.21 -2.89
N THR A 27 -22.35 -8.61 -4.14
CA THR A 27 -22.28 -10.01 -4.59
C THR A 27 -20.83 -10.43 -4.84
N GLU A 28 -20.61 -11.70 -5.16
CA GLU A 28 -19.27 -12.18 -5.50
C GLU A 28 -18.76 -11.56 -6.81
N GLU A 29 -19.64 -11.41 -7.79
CA GLU A 29 -19.31 -10.82 -9.09
C GLU A 29 -18.85 -9.36 -8.95
N LEU A 30 -19.54 -8.58 -8.11
CA LEU A 30 -19.16 -7.18 -7.83
C LEU A 30 -17.83 -7.08 -7.08
N PHE A 31 -17.57 -8.03 -6.17
CA PHE A 31 -16.28 -8.11 -5.49
C PHE A 31 -15.16 -8.44 -6.48
N GLU A 32 -15.34 -9.44 -7.35
CA GLU A 32 -14.35 -9.80 -8.37
C GLU A 32 -14.07 -8.69 -9.38
N GLU A 33 -15.11 -7.93 -9.76
CA GLU A 33 -14.94 -6.76 -10.62
C GLU A 33 -14.04 -5.72 -9.96
N THR A 34 -14.31 -5.40 -8.70
CA THR A 34 -13.49 -4.48 -7.89
C THR A 34 -12.06 -5.01 -7.75
N TYR A 35 -11.91 -6.30 -7.41
CA TYR A 35 -10.61 -6.94 -7.25
C TYR A 35 -9.77 -6.85 -8.54
N SER A 36 -10.37 -7.20 -9.68
CA SER A 36 -9.70 -7.18 -10.98
C SER A 36 -9.37 -5.75 -11.42
N PHE A 37 -10.26 -4.79 -11.17
CA PHE A 37 -10.01 -3.38 -11.44
C PHE A 37 -8.80 -2.85 -10.66
N LEU A 38 -8.72 -3.16 -9.36
CA LEU A 38 -7.59 -2.78 -8.51
C LEU A 38 -6.28 -3.45 -8.97
N LYS A 39 -6.33 -4.74 -9.28
CA LYS A 39 -5.17 -5.55 -9.69
C LYS A 39 -4.60 -5.14 -11.05
N ASP A 40 -5.46 -4.90 -12.04
CA ASP A 40 -5.06 -4.82 -13.44
C ASP A 40 -5.07 -3.39 -13.99
N ARG A 41 -5.92 -2.51 -13.44
CA ARG A 41 -6.09 -1.14 -13.96
C ARG A 41 -5.49 -0.09 -13.04
N VAL A 42 -5.91 -0.05 -11.78
CA VAL A 42 -5.52 1.02 -10.86
C VAL A 42 -4.11 0.80 -10.34
N ARG A 43 -3.84 -0.35 -9.73
CA ARG A 43 -2.55 -0.74 -9.14
C ARG A 43 -2.00 0.27 -8.11
N PRO A 44 -2.74 0.59 -7.03
CA PRO A 44 -2.26 1.46 -5.96
C PRO A 44 -1.03 0.89 -5.24
N ALA A 45 -0.22 1.77 -4.67
CA ALA A 45 0.94 1.37 -3.87
C ALA A 45 0.55 0.82 -2.48
N PHE A 46 -0.66 1.15 -2.03
CA PHE A 46 -1.23 0.69 -0.78
C PHE A 46 -2.77 0.72 -0.82
N ILE A 47 -3.39 -0.22 -0.13
CA ILE A 47 -4.85 -0.31 0.04
C ILE A 47 -5.12 -0.49 1.53
N HIS A 48 -5.84 0.45 2.14
CA HIS A 48 -6.40 0.24 3.45
C HIS A 48 -7.77 -0.44 3.30
N VAL A 49 -7.87 -1.67 3.77
CA VAL A 49 -9.09 -2.46 3.62
C VAL A 49 -9.87 -2.47 4.93
N PHE A 50 -11.16 -2.17 4.86
CA PHE A 50 -12.05 -2.26 6.01
C PHE A 50 -13.29 -3.10 5.67
N PRO A 51 -13.71 -4.01 6.55
CA PRO A 51 -15.03 -4.61 6.40
C PRO A 51 -16.12 -3.56 6.68
N TYR A 52 -17.22 -3.62 5.92
CA TYR A 52 -18.39 -2.82 6.22
C TYR A 52 -18.94 -3.15 7.62
N SER A 53 -19.01 -2.12 8.45
CA SER A 53 -19.63 -2.15 9.77
C SER A 53 -20.94 -1.37 9.72
N ARG A 54 -22.05 -2.04 10.06
CA ARG A 54 -23.36 -1.40 10.16
C ARG A 54 -23.35 -0.37 11.29
N ARG A 55 -23.71 0.88 10.98
CA ARG A 55 -23.80 1.97 11.97
C ARG A 55 -25.23 2.54 11.95
N PRO A 56 -25.93 2.59 13.11
CA PRO A 56 -27.26 3.20 13.17
C PRO A 56 -27.27 4.62 12.58
N GLY A 57 -28.32 4.95 11.83
CA GLY A 57 -28.49 6.27 11.21
C GLY A 57 -27.85 6.45 9.84
N THR A 58 -27.06 5.48 9.33
CA THR A 58 -26.57 5.54 7.93
C THR A 58 -27.59 4.97 6.96
N VAL A 59 -27.56 5.43 5.71
CA VAL A 59 -28.45 4.93 4.65
C VAL A 59 -28.24 3.42 4.42
N ALA A 60 -26.98 2.97 4.35
CA ALA A 60 -26.63 1.57 4.16
C ALA A 60 -27.08 0.65 5.32
N ALA A 61 -27.31 1.20 6.51
CA ALA A 61 -27.82 0.41 7.63
C ALA A 61 -29.27 -0.07 7.42
N GLY A 62 -30.04 0.58 6.54
CA GLY A 62 -31.41 0.17 6.20
C GLY A 62 -31.51 -0.84 5.05
N TRP A 63 -30.41 -1.16 4.37
CA TRP A 63 -30.43 -2.03 3.19
C TRP A 63 -30.63 -3.50 3.60
N LYS A 64 -31.40 -4.26 2.82
CA LYS A 64 -31.82 -5.64 3.17
C LYS A 64 -30.71 -6.67 2.98
N ASP A 65 -29.85 -6.48 1.98
CA ASP A 65 -28.88 -7.48 1.53
C ASP A 65 -27.54 -7.35 2.25
N GLN A 66 -27.56 -7.46 3.57
CA GLN A 66 -26.35 -7.37 4.38
C GLN A 66 -25.43 -8.57 4.10
N VAL A 67 -24.14 -8.31 3.83
CA VAL A 67 -23.14 -9.36 3.63
C VAL A 67 -22.78 -10.00 4.97
N LYS A 68 -22.65 -11.34 5.00
CA LYS A 68 -22.26 -12.10 6.19
C LYS A 68 -20.83 -11.76 6.61
N ASP A 69 -20.55 -11.65 7.91
CA ASP A 69 -19.22 -11.27 8.41
C ASP A 69 -18.09 -12.21 7.98
N ALA A 70 -18.37 -13.52 7.84
CA ALA A 70 -17.41 -14.47 7.30
C ALA A 70 -16.98 -14.14 5.86
N VAL A 71 -17.92 -13.70 5.01
CA VAL A 71 -17.64 -13.29 3.63
C VAL A 71 -16.84 -11.98 3.61
N LYS A 72 -17.17 -11.01 4.48
CA LYS A 72 -16.37 -9.78 4.59
C LYS A 72 -14.94 -10.08 5.01
N THR A 73 -14.77 -10.99 5.97
CA THR A 73 -13.45 -11.41 6.48
C THR A 73 -12.62 -12.04 5.37
N GLU A 74 -13.20 -12.94 4.58
CA GLU A 74 -12.54 -13.53 3.42
C GLU A 74 -12.12 -12.45 2.40
N ARG A 75 -13.04 -11.55 2.04
CA ARG A 75 -12.80 -10.48 1.07
C ARG A 75 -11.72 -9.51 1.52
N VAL A 76 -11.71 -9.15 2.81
CA VAL A 76 -10.63 -8.35 3.42
C VAL A 76 -9.29 -9.04 3.23
N ALA A 77 -9.18 -10.31 3.61
CA ALA A 77 -7.92 -11.07 3.48
C ALA A 77 -7.44 -11.15 2.02
N ARG A 78 -8.36 -11.31 1.06
CA ARG A 78 -8.05 -11.32 -0.38
C ARG A 78 -7.51 -9.96 -0.85
N LEU A 79 -8.14 -8.85 -0.44
CA LEU A 79 -7.69 -7.51 -0.79
C LEU A 79 -6.37 -7.12 -0.10
N GLU A 80 -6.13 -7.57 1.13
CA GLU A 80 -4.85 -7.39 1.83
C GLU A 80 -3.72 -8.14 1.13
N ALA A 81 -3.96 -9.38 0.69
CA ALA A 81 -2.99 -10.14 -0.11
C ALA A 81 -2.69 -9.44 -1.45
N LEU A 82 -3.71 -8.91 -2.12
CA LEU A 82 -3.54 -8.10 -3.32
C LEU A 82 -2.71 -6.84 -3.04
N CYS A 83 -3.00 -6.12 -1.95
CA CYS A 83 -2.24 -4.95 -1.51
C CYS A 83 -0.76 -5.28 -1.33
N GLY A 84 -0.43 -6.38 -0.63
CA GLY A 84 0.96 -6.82 -0.45
C GLY A 84 1.68 -7.10 -1.78
N GLY A 85 0.99 -7.75 -2.72
CA GLY A 85 1.53 -7.99 -4.06
C GLY A 85 1.77 -6.72 -4.87
N LEU A 86 0.81 -5.78 -4.83
CA LEU A 86 0.94 -4.48 -5.52
C LEU A 86 2.03 -3.60 -4.89
N HIS A 87 2.13 -3.60 -3.56
CA HIS A 87 3.17 -2.88 -2.83
C HIS A 87 4.56 -3.42 -3.18
N THR A 88 4.72 -4.75 -3.19
CA THR A 88 5.98 -5.38 -3.61
C THR A 88 6.36 -4.97 -5.04
N ALA A 89 5.40 -4.99 -5.97
CA ALA A 89 5.65 -4.53 -7.34
C ALA A 89 5.99 -3.03 -7.42
N PHE A 90 5.42 -2.20 -6.55
CA PHE A 90 5.78 -0.78 -6.45
C PHE A 90 7.22 -0.59 -5.96
N VAL A 91 7.63 -1.29 -4.91
CA VAL A 91 9.01 -1.24 -4.38
C VAL A 91 10.00 -1.71 -5.45
N GLU A 92 9.76 -2.85 -6.10
CA GLU A 92 10.64 -3.38 -7.15
C GLU A 92 10.78 -2.43 -8.35
N ARG A 93 9.72 -1.70 -8.71
CA ARG A 93 9.80 -0.66 -9.77
C ARG A 93 10.70 0.51 -9.39
N ASN A 94 10.91 0.76 -8.10
CA ASN A 94 11.77 1.83 -7.60
C ASN A 94 13.22 1.37 -7.35
N ARG A 95 13.50 0.07 -7.40
CA ARG A 95 14.86 -0.48 -7.23
C ARG A 95 15.83 0.11 -8.26
N GLY A 96 17.02 0.48 -7.80
CA GLY A 96 18.08 1.09 -8.61
C GLY A 96 17.90 2.57 -8.90
N ARG A 97 16.88 3.23 -8.34
CA ARG A 97 16.67 4.68 -8.46
C ARG A 97 17.29 5.43 -7.29
N ARG A 98 17.71 6.67 -7.55
CA ARG A 98 18.14 7.58 -6.49
C ARG A 98 16.93 8.07 -5.71
N SER A 99 17.07 8.14 -4.38
CA SER A 99 16.03 8.68 -3.51
C SER A 99 16.63 9.28 -2.25
N GLN A 100 15.95 10.29 -1.71
CA GLN A 100 16.22 10.85 -0.41
C GLN A 100 15.49 10.04 0.65
N VAL A 101 16.21 9.60 1.67
CA VAL A 101 15.69 8.85 2.82
C VAL A 101 15.82 9.68 4.07
N LEU A 102 14.72 9.85 4.79
CA LEU A 102 14.73 10.34 6.17
C LEU A 102 14.92 9.13 7.10
N TRP A 103 15.98 9.17 7.89
CA TRP A 103 16.32 8.11 8.84
C TRP A 103 15.70 8.35 10.22
N GLU A 104 15.10 7.31 10.79
CA GLU A 104 14.40 7.35 12.08
C GLU A 104 15.32 6.95 13.24
N SER A 105 14.93 7.31 14.46
CA SER A 105 15.70 6.99 15.67
C SER A 105 15.57 5.55 16.14
N ASP A 106 14.57 4.82 15.63
CA ASP A 106 14.24 3.48 16.08
C ASP A 106 15.34 2.50 15.69
N GLU A 107 15.95 1.89 16.71
CA GLU A 107 16.94 0.83 16.57
C GLU A 107 16.29 -0.51 16.93
N LYS A 108 16.41 -1.46 16.02
CA LYS A 108 15.96 -2.84 16.26
C LYS A 108 16.98 -3.80 15.69
N ASP A 109 17.50 -4.67 16.55
CA ASP A 109 18.47 -5.71 16.19
C ASP A 109 19.72 -5.13 15.49
N GLY A 110 20.16 -3.94 15.91
CA GLY A 110 21.30 -3.21 15.34
C GLY A 110 21.01 -2.48 14.03
N MET A 111 19.76 -2.44 13.58
CA MET A 111 19.33 -1.79 12.35
C MET A 111 18.48 -0.55 12.63
N MET A 112 18.59 0.47 11.80
CA MET A 112 17.68 1.62 11.76
C MET A 112 16.81 1.58 10.50
N GLY A 113 15.58 2.05 10.64
CA GLY A 113 14.65 2.26 9.53
C GLY A 113 14.73 3.68 8.98
N GLY A 114 14.34 3.83 7.72
CA GLY A 114 14.10 5.12 7.11
C GLY A 114 13.04 5.03 6.01
N TYR A 115 12.50 6.17 5.63
CA TYR A 115 11.49 6.27 4.58
C TYR A 115 11.97 7.19 3.46
N THR A 116 11.78 6.73 2.22
CA THR A 116 11.92 7.59 1.04
C THR A 116 10.76 8.59 0.97
N GLY A 117 10.91 9.64 0.15
CA GLY A 117 9.81 10.59 -0.11
C GLY A 117 8.54 9.98 -0.72
N ASN A 118 8.61 8.75 -1.26
CA ASN A 118 7.47 7.97 -1.71
C ASN A 118 7.17 6.76 -0.81
N TYR A 119 7.47 6.88 0.49
CA TYR A 119 7.07 5.95 1.56
C TYR A 119 7.58 4.51 1.40
N ILE A 120 8.68 4.31 0.68
CA ILE A 120 9.37 3.02 0.68
C ILE A 120 10.23 2.96 1.95
N ARG A 121 10.01 1.93 2.77
CA ARG A 121 10.84 1.65 3.93
C ARG A 121 12.16 1.04 3.47
N VAL A 122 13.26 1.56 3.98
CA VAL A 122 14.61 1.00 3.82
C VAL A 122 15.25 0.81 5.19
N GLU A 123 16.21 -0.11 5.26
CA GLU A 123 16.88 -0.44 6.52
C GLU A 123 18.39 -0.52 6.31
N ARG A 124 19.15 -0.10 7.31
CA ARG A 124 20.62 -0.16 7.33
C ARG A 124 21.13 -0.37 8.76
N PRO A 125 22.42 -0.72 8.96
CA PRO A 125 23.01 -0.69 10.30
C PRO A 125 22.83 0.67 10.96
N TYR A 126 22.46 0.66 12.23
CA TYR A 126 22.19 1.87 13.01
C TYR A 126 23.39 2.81 13.03
N ASP A 127 23.15 4.08 12.70
CA ASP A 127 24.12 5.16 12.78
C ASP A 127 23.49 6.35 13.52
N PRO A 128 23.92 6.66 14.76
CA PRO A 128 23.34 7.76 15.53
C PRO A 128 23.53 9.13 14.87
N VAL A 129 24.49 9.29 13.96
CA VAL A 129 24.71 10.55 13.24
C VAL A 129 23.65 10.80 12.17
N LEU A 130 22.98 9.74 11.70
CA LEU A 130 21.97 9.83 10.64
C LEU A 130 20.55 10.05 11.17
N VAL A 131 20.30 9.91 12.46
CA VAL A 131 18.96 10.12 13.04
C VAL A 131 18.45 11.53 12.73
N ASN A 132 17.24 11.62 12.17
CA ASN A 132 16.62 12.87 11.68
C ASN A 132 17.40 13.57 10.54
N MET A 133 18.33 12.87 9.90
CA MET A 133 19.05 13.34 8.73
C MET A 133 18.45 12.75 7.46
N VAL A 134 18.62 13.48 6.36
CA VAL A 134 18.25 13.02 5.02
C VAL A 134 19.52 12.62 4.27
N GLU A 135 19.51 11.42 3.69
CA GLU A 135 20.62 10.88 2.90
C GLU A 135 20.14 10.51 1.50
N ASP A 136 20.93 10.83 0.48
CA ASP A 136 20.72 10.34 -0.88
C ASP A 136 21.24 8.91 -1.01
N ILE A 137 20.36 7.96 -1.26
CA ILE A 137 20.71 6.56 -1.49
C ILE A 137 20.24 6.08 -2.87
N THR A 138 20.62 4.86 -3.23
CA THR A 138 19.97 4.08 -4.28
C THR A 138 19.20 2.94 -3.63
N ILE A 139 17.90 2.84 -3.92
CA ILE A 139 16.98 1.82 -3.38
C ILE A 139 17.34 0.42 -3.91
#